data_AF-A0A0I9VZI6-F1
#
_entry.id   AF-A0A0I9VZI6-F1
#
_cell.length_a   1.000
_cell.length_b   1.000
_cell.length_c   1.000
_cell.angle_alpha   90.00
_cell.angle_beta   90.00
_cell.angle_gamma   90.00
#
_symmetry.space_group_name_H-M   'P 1'
#
loop_
_entity.id
_entity.type
_entity.pdbx_description
1 polymer ?
#
loop_
_entity_poly.entity_id
_entity_poly.type
_entity_poly.pdbx_seq_one_letter_code
_entity_poly.pdbx_strand_id
1 'polypeptide(L)'
;MLEQDVDITHRAVVRIVDGLSAPSSITRDSYRRGLVEHYQAVQAERRGWVNRIKKASQETTIAQLAAKNRRIEELERKVAILTASHKAMILAVGEMGGVAAWRRFFESYALMPELMELSSTSVEK
;
A
#
# COMPACT_ATOMS: atom_id res chain seq x y z
N MET A 1 -6.28 14.25 18.36
CA MET A 1 -6.58 13.14 19.30
C MET A 1 -5.78 11.88 18.99
N LEU A 2 -5.93 11.28 17.80
CA LEU A 2 -5.24 10.03 17.43
C LEU A 2 -3.70 10.14 17.49
N GLU A 3 -3.13 11.20 16.93
CA GLU A 3 -1.69 11.46 16.92
C GLU A 3 -1.11 11.63 18.33
N GLN A 4 -1.82 12.38 19.18
CA GLN A 4 -1.49 12.66 20.57
C GLN A 4 -1.80 11.48 21.51
N ASP A 5 -2.34 10.38 20.98
CA ASP A 5 -2.80 9.21 21.73
C ASP A 5 -3.81 9.50 22.87
N VAL A 6 -4.62 10.55 22.70
CA VAL A 6 -5.68 10.92 23.64
C VAL A 6 -6.92 10.06 23.39
N ASP A 7 -7.55 9.53 24.44
CA ASP A 7 -8.73 8.67 24.34
C ASP A 7 -9.86 9.31 23.52
N ILE A 8 -10.21 8.68 22.41
CA ILE A 8 -11.30 9.12 21.54
C ILE A 8 -12.60 8.66 22.17
N THR A 9 -13.30 9.59 22.81
CA THR A 9 -14.66 9.38 23.33
C THR A 9 -15.57 10.47 22.82
N HIS A 10 -16.87 10.19 22.74
CA HIS A 10 -17.88 11.17 22.33
C HIS A 10 -17.80 12.49 23.13
N ARG A 11 -17.50 12.41 24.44
CA ARG A 11 -17.30 13.59 25.30
C ARG A 11 -16.02 14.35 24.97
N ALA A 12 -14.93 13.64 24.71
CA ALA A 12 -13.65 14.26 24.37
C ALA A 12 -13.69 14.94 23.01
N VAL A 13 -14.40 14.38 22.03
CA VAL A 13 -14.63 15.01 20.72
C VAL A 13 -15.40 16.32 20.85
N VAL A 14 -16.48 16.34 21.65
CA VAL A 14 -17.28 17.56 21.92
C VAL A 14 -16.46 18.68 22.57
N ARG A 15 -15.44 18.35 23.37
CA ARG A 15 -14.57 19.37 23.99
C ARG A 15 -13.60 20.03 23.03
N ILE A 16 -13.32 19.40 21.89
CA ILE A 16 -12.29 19.84 20.94
C ILE A 16 -12.93 20.45 19.69
N VAL A 17 -14.07 19.92 19.26
CA VAL A 17 -14.74 20.35 18.04
C VAL A 17 -15.74 21.45 18.35
N ASP A 18 -15.45 22.66 17.89
CA ASP A 18 -16.37 23.78 17.95
C ASP A 18 -17.67 23.47 17.18
N GLY A 19 -18.82 23.89 17.74
CA GLY A 19 -20.14 23.66 17.14
C GLY A 19 -20.83 22.35 17.56
N LEU A 20 -20.19 21.50 18.37
CA LEU A 20 -20.86 20.38 19.04
C LEU A 20 -21.10 20.75 20.51
N SER A 21 -22.36 20.82 20.94
CA SER A 21 -22.70 21.22 22.32
C SER A 21 -22.80 20.05 23.29
N ALA A 22 -23.13 18.85 22.80
CA ALA A 22 -23.38 17.69 23.64
C ALA A 22 -22.98 16.37 22.94
N PRO A 23 -22.56 15.34 23.68
CA PRO A 23 -22.27 14.02 23.10
C PRO A 23 -23.43 13.40 22.33
N SER A 24 -24.66 13.75 22.71
CA SER A 24 -25.89 13.34 22.01
C SER A 24 -25.95 13.83 20.57
N SER A 25 -25.31 14.96 20.24
CA SER A 25 -25.20 15.48 18.85
C SER A 25 -24.32 14.62 17.94
N ILE A 26 -23.50 13.74 18.54
CA ILE A 26 -22.71 12.75 17.83
C ILE A 26 -23.46 11.42 17.82
N THR A 27 -23.98 10.95 18.96
CA THR A 27 -24.60 9.61 19.05
C THR A 27 -25.93 9.50 18.31
N ARG A 28 -26.66 10.60 18.12
CA ARG A 28 -27.94 10.62 17.37
C ARG A 28 -27.77 10.70 15.85
N ASP A 29 -26.61 11.15 15.38
CA ASP A 29 -26.29 11.24 13.95
C ASP A 29 -25.49 10.00 13.54
N SER A 30 -26.02 9.22 12.59
CA SER A 30 -25.40 7.96 12.17
C SER A 30 -24.01 8.15 11.56
N TYR A 31 -23.81 9.23 10.80
CA TYR A 31 -22.54 9.54 10.16
C TYR A 31 -21.48 9.95 11.19
N ARG A 32 -21.81 10.88 12.09
CA ARG A 32 -20.88 11.35 13.13
C ARG A 32 -20.49 10.24 14.11
N ARG A 33 -21.46 9.43 14.51
CA ARG A 33 -21.21 8.23 15.33
C ARG A 33 -20.28 7.25 14.61
N GLY A 34 -20.55 6.93 13.34
CA GLY A 34 -19.71 6.04 12.56
C GLY A 34 -18.27 6.54 12.41
N LEU A 35 -18.08 7.85 12.30
CA LEU A 35 -16.74 8.46 12.26
C LEU A 35 -15.99 8.27 13.58
N VAL A 36 -16.66 8.50 14.71
CA VAL A 36 -16.05 8.29 16.05
C VAL A 36 -15.70 6.82 16.26
N GLU A 37 -16.62 5.91 15.92
CA GLU A 37 -16.39 4.45 16.03
C GLU A 37 -15.22 3.99 15.14
N HIS A 38 -15.14 4.50 13.92
CA HIS A 38 -14.02 4.23 13.01
C HIS A 38 -12.69 4.64 13.64
N TYR A 39 -12.58 5.88 14.14
CA TYR A 39 -11.34 6.35 14.73
C TYR A 39 -11.01 5.71 16.09
N GLN A 40 -12.02 5.28 16.85
CA GLN A 40 -11.82 4.44 18.03
C GLN A 40 -11.19 3.09 17.68
N ALA A 41 -11.66 2.45 16.60
CA ALA A 41 -11.08 1.20 16.10
C ALA A 41 -9.62 1.40 15.65
N VAL A 42 -9.34 2.48 14.90
CA VAL A 42 -7.97 2.84 14.49
C VAL A 42 -7.07 3.09 15.71
N GLN A 43 -7.57 3.77 16.75
CA GLN A 43 -6.82 3.98 17.99
C GLN A 43 -6.52 2.67 18.71
N ALA A 44 -7.50 1.77 18.81
CA ALA A 44 -7.32 0.46 19.44
C ALA A 44 -6.27 -0.38 18.69
N GLU A 45 -6.33 -0.38 17.37
CA GLU A 45 -5.33 -1.04 16.53
C GLU A 45 -3.93 -0.47 16.77
N ARG A 46 -3.78 0.86 16.67
CA ARG A 46 -2.49 1.54 16.90
C ARG A 46 -1.91 1.20 18.28
N ARG A 47 -2.72 1.25 19.33
CA ARG A 47 -2.30 0.88 20.69
C ARG A 47 -1.92 -0.59 20.80
N GLY A 48 -2.64 -1.48 20.11
CA GLY A 48 -2.28 -2.88 19.99
C GLY A 48 -0.90 -3.09 19.38
N TRP A 49 -0.56 -2.32 18.33
CA TRP A 49 0.76 -2.38 17.70
C TRP A 49 1.85 -1.83 18.63
N VAL A 50 1.63 -0.67 19.25
CA VAL A 50 2.57 -0.07 20.22
C VAL A 50 2.80 -1.02 21.40
N ASN A 51 1.76 -1.67 21.93
CA ASN A 51 1.89 -2.61 23.03
C ASN A 51 2.64 -3.88 22.63
N ARG A 52 2.46 -4.38 21.40
CA ARG A 52 3.28 -5.49 20.87
C ARG A 52 4.75 -5.09 20.77
N ILE A 53 5.03 -3.88 20.28
CA ILE A 53 6.41 -3.34 20.20
C ILE A 53 7.01 -3.13 21.59
N LYS A 54 6.25 -2.63 22.58
CA LYS A 54 6.73 -2.48 23.97
C LYS A 54 7.05 -3.81 24.64
N LYS A 55 6.31 -4.87 24.30
CA LYS A 55 6.54 -6.23 24.83
C LYS A 55 7.75 -6.89 24.18
N ALA A 56 8.02 -6.60 22.91
CA ALA A 56 9.29 -6.95 22.29
C ALA A 56 10.40 -6.02 22.82
N SER A 57 11.64 -6.49 22.92
CA SER A 57 12.73 -5.54 23.16
C SER A 57 12.84 -4.60 21.95
N GLN A 58 13.17 -3.32 22.17
CA GLN A 58 13.39 -2.37 21.08
C GLN A 58 14.46 -2.87 20.11
N GLU A 59 15.50 -3.52 20.63
CA GLU A 59 16.57 -4.13 19.84
C GLU A 59 16.05 -5.25 18.94
N THR A 60 15.21 -6.16 19.46
CA THR A 60 14.57 -7.21 18.66
C THR A 60 13.68 -6.63 17.56
N THR A 61 12.94 -5.56 17.85
CA THR A 61 12.08 -4.89 16.86
C THR A 61 12.90 -4.25 15.75
N ILE A 62 14.00 -3.57 16.10
CA ILE A 62 14.92 -2.95 15.13
C ILE A 62 15.56 -4.03 14.25
N ALA A 63 16.02 -5.14 14.83
CA ALA A 63 16.61 -6.25 14.10
C ALA A 63 15.60 -6.89 13.12
N GLN A 64 14.35 -7.09 13.55
CA GLN A 64 13.29 -7.62 12.68
C GLN A 64 12.93 -6.66 11.56
N LEU A 65 12.89 -5.35 11.82
CA LEU A 65 12.64 -4.34 10.80
C LEU A 65 13.76 -4.32 9.76
N ALA A 66 15.02 -4.33 10.20
CA ALA A 66 16.16 -4.40 9.30
C ALA A 66 16.16 -5.68 8.44
N ALA A 67 15.82 -6.83 9.03
CA ALA A 67 15.69 -8.09 8.29
C ALA A 67 14.57 -8.04 7.24
N LYS A 68 13.42 -7.46 7.57
CA LYS A 68 12.31 -7.27 6.63
C LYS A 68 12.66 -6.32 5.50
N ASN A 69 13.34 -5.21 5.77
CA ASN A 69 13.77 -4.26 4.74
C ASN A 69 14.74 -4.91 3.75
N ARG A 70 15.75 -5.66 4.24
CA ARG A 70 16.65 -6.43 3.36
C ARG A 70 15.89 -7.42 2.49
N ARG A 71 14.87 -8.07 3.03
CA ARG A 71 14.03 -9.00 2.26
C ARG A 71 13.21 -8.28 1.18
N ILE A 72 12.69 -7.10 1.47
CA ILE A 72 12.00 -6.26 0.49
C ILE A 72 12.96 -5.88 -0.64
N GLU A 73 14.14 -5.36 -0.33
CA GLU A 73 15.16 -5.01 -1.33
C GLU A 73 15.56 -6.21 -2.21
N GLU A 74 15.69 -7.40 -1.62
CA GLU A 74 15.98 -8.63 -2.36
C GLU A 74 14.83 -9.01 -3.31
N LEU A 75 13.59 -8.90 -2.86
CA LEU A 75 12.41 -9.20 -3.67
C LEU A 75 12.24 -8.20 -4.80
N GLU A 76 12.43 -6.90 -4.54
CA GLU A 76 12.40 -5.86 -5.56
C GLU A 76 13.46 -6.10 -6.63
N ARG A 77 14.69 -6.46 -6.23
CA ARG A 77 15.76 -6.83 -7.16
C ARG A 77 15.36 -8.03 -8.02
N LYS A 78 14.76 -9.06 -7.43
CA LYS A 78 14.31 -10.26 -8.16
C LYS A 78 13.20 -9.92 -9.15
N VAL A 79 12.23 -9.10 -8.77
CA VAL A 79 11.17 -8.64 -9.67
C VAL A 79 11.75 -7.82 -10.82
N ALA A 80 12.72 -6.94 -10.56
CA ALA A 80 13.39 -6.17 -11.60
C ALA A 80 14.12 -7.06 -12.60
N ILE A 81 14.90 -8.04 -12.12
CA ILE A 81 15.60 -9.01 -12.98
C ILE A 81 14.60 -9.83 -13.80
N LEU A 82 13.55 -10.34 -13.17
CA LEU A 82 12.54 -11.16 -13.86
C LEU A 82 11.79 -10.34 -14.91
N THR A 83 11.45 -9.10 -14.60
CA THR A 83 10.79 -8.18 -15.53
C THR A 83 11.70 -7.87 -16.72
N ALA A 84 12.98 -7.57 -16.48
CA ALA A 84 13.95 -7.34 -17.55
C ALA A 84 14.14 -8.58 -18.43
N SER A 85 14.25 -9.76 -17.80
CA SER A 85 14.37 -11.04 -18.50
C SER A 85 13.13 -11.35 -19.35
N HIS A 86 11.93 -11.16 -18.81
CA HIS A 86 10.68 -11.31 -19.57
C HIS A 86 10.59 -10.33 -20.73
N LYS A 87 10.95 -9.06 -20.54
CA LYS A 87 10.97 -8.07 -21.62
C LYS A 87 11.95 -8.47 -22.72
N ALA A 88 13.15 -8.93 -22.37
CA ALA A 88 14.12 -9.41 -23.35
C ALA A 88 13.63 -10.66 -24.10
N MET A 89 13.02 -11.62 -23.39
CA MET A 89 12.43 -12.82 -23.99
C MET A 89 11.27 -12.50 -24.94
N ILE A 90 10.45 -11.52 -24.56
CA ILE A 90 9.47 -10.93 -25.47
C ILE A 90 10.30 -10.38 -26.64
N LEU A 91 11.00 -9.25 -26.57
CA LEU A 91 11.70 -8.67 -27.73
C LEU A 91 12.37 -9.69 -28.70
N ALA A 92 13.14 -10.65 -28.18
CA ALA A 92 13.75 -11.73 -28.96
C ALA A 92 12.76 -12.58 -29.79
N VAL A 93 11.62 -13.03 -29.22
CA VAL A 93 10.62 -13.79 -29.98
C VAL A 93 9.92 -12.91 -31.03
N GLY A 94 9.91 -11.58 -30.86
CA GLY A 94 9.30 -10.63 -31.78
C GLY A 94 10.18 -10.41 -33.00
N GLU A 95 11.49 -10.24 -32.76
CA GLU A 95 12.52 -10.20 -33.79
C GLU A 95 12.56 -11.48 -34.64
N MET A 96 12.28 -12.65 -34.03
CA MET A 96 12.15 -13.93 -34.74
C MET A 96 10.83 -14.10 -35.52
N GLY A 97 10.00 -13.06 -35.63
CA GLY A 97 8.73 -13.09 -36.39
C GLY A 97 7.52 -13.62 -35.61
N GLY A 98 7.65 -13.80 -34.29
CA GLY A 98 6.58 -14.30 -33.40
C GLY A 98 5.49 -13.29 -33.03
N VAL A 99 5.52 -12.07 -33.59
CA VAL A 99 4.61 -10.96 -33.25
C VAL A 99 3.12 -11.35 -33.42
N ALA A 100 2.79 -12.15 -34.44
CA ALA A 100 1.41 -12.63 -34.64
C ALA A 100 0.94 -13.58 -33.52
N ALA A 101 1.83 -14.45 -33.04
CA ALA A 101 1.54 -15.35 -31.92
C ALA A 101 1.39 -14.58 -30.60
N TRP A 102 2.16 -13.51 -30.42
CA TRP A 102 2.02 -12.63 -29.26
C TRP A 102 0.74 -11.83 -29.23
N ARG A 103 0.34 -11.24 -30.36
CA ARG A 103 -0.93 -10.51 -30.43
C ARG A 103 -2.08 -11.39 -29.97
N ARG A 104 -2.09 -12.66 -30.38
CA ARG A 104 -3.08 -13.66 -29.95
C ARG A 104 -2.97 -14.04 -28.48
N PHE A 105 -1.76 -14.11 -27.92
CA PHE A 105 -1.55 -14.47 -26.51
C PHE A 105 -1.91 -13.33 -25.55
N PHE A 106 -1.56 -12.09 -25.91
CA PHE A 106 -1.75 -10.90 -25.08
C PHE A 106 -3.01 -10.10 -25.42
N GLU A 107 -3.87 -10.59 -26.32
CA GLU A 107 -5.14 -9.93 -26.71
C GLU A 107 -6.05 -9.64 -25.50
N SER A 108 -5.92 -10.43 -24.43
CA SER A 108 -6.64 -10.28 -23.16
C SER A 108 -5.96 -9.36 -22.14
N TYR A 109 -4.72 -8.92 -22.40
CA TYR A 109 -3.94 -8.07 -21.50
C TYR A 109 -3.85 -6.64 -22.08
N ALA A 110 -4.39 -5.66 -21.36
CA ALA A 110 -4.49 -4.25 -21.77
C ALA A 110 -3.13 -3.49 -21.95
N LEU A 111 -2.00 -4.19 -21.89
CA LEU A 111 -0.63 -3.63 -21.88
C LEU A 111 0.02 -3.54 -23.27
N MET A 112 -0.70 -3.94 -24.34
CA MET A 112 -0.12 -4.03 -25.67
C MET A 112 0.36 -2.69 -26.28
N PRO A 113 -0.30 -1.53 -26.05
CA PRO A 113 0.19 -0.24 -26.56
C PRO A 113 1.56 0.16 -25.97
N GLU A 114 1.73 -0.02 -24.65
CA GLU A 114 2.92 0.41 -23.91
C GLU A 114 4.18 -0.42 -24.25
N LEU A 115 4.00 -1.71 -24.59
CA LEU A 115 5.09 -2.58 -25.04
C LEU A 115 5.58 -2.27 -26.46
N MET A 116 4.71 -1.75 -27.35
CA MET A 116 5.08 -1.39 -28.72
C MET A 116 5.78 -0.03 -28.82
N GLU A 117 5.47 0.92 -27.94
CA GLU A 117 6.21 2.18 -27.86
C GLU A 117 7.69 1.95 -27.47
N LEU A 118 7.94 1.03 -26.53
CA LEU A 118 9.30 0.73 -26.05
C LEU A 118 10.18 -0.02 -27.07
N SER A 119 9.60 -0.85 -27.96
CA SER A 119 10.35 -1.54 -29.01
C SER A 119 10.78 -0.61 -30.14
N SER A 120 10.03 0.47 -30.38
CA SER A 120 10.36 1.48 -31.41
C SER A 120 11.53 2.38 -31.01
N THR A 121 11.75 2.61 -29.71
CA THR A 121 12.85 3.45 -29.19
C THR A 121 14.22 2.76 -29.12
N SER A 122 14.29 1.43 -29.29
CA SER A 122 15.57 0.70 -29.21
C SER A 122 16.26 0.50 -30.57
N VAL A 123 15.65 1.00 -31.66
CA VAL A 123 16.19 0.90 -33.04
C VAL A 123 17.01 2.15 -33.45
N GLU A 124 17.06 3.19 -32.61
CA GLU A 124 17.91 4.37 -32.82
C GLU A 124 19.05 4.44 -31.79
N LYS A 125 20.06 3.57 -31.93
CA LYS A 125 21.45 3.77 -31.51
C LYS A 125 22.35 2.72 -32.13
#